data_AF-A0A850TBE9-F1
#
_entry.id   AF-A0A850TBE9-F1
#
_cell.length_a   1.000
_cell.length_b   1.000
_cell.length_c   1.000
_cell.angle_alpha   90.00
_cell.angle_beta   90.00
_cell.angle_gamma   90.00
#
_symmetry.space_group_name_H-M   'P 1'
#
loop_
_entity.id
_entity.type
_entity.pdbx_description
1 polymer ?
#
loop_
_entity_poly.entity_id
_entity_poly.type
_entity_poly.pdbx_seq_one_letter_code
_entity_poly.pdbx_strand_id
1 'polypeptide(L)' 'MVYVSSFTQAEYNCATIIVSVAKHPAIANKFIYFDLRYNPRQWFGVNPEKEAVGQASVPALTNQL' A
#
# COMPACT_ATOMS: atom_id res chain seq x y z
N MET A 1 -1.87 12.90 -8.93
CA MET A 1 -3.34 12.76 -9.11
C MET A 1 -3.99 12.79 -7.74
N VAL A 2 -5.15 13.44 -7.58
CA VAL A 2 -5.92 13.35 -6.33
C VAL A 2 -6.68 12.02 -6.32
N TYR A 3 -6.64 11.30 -5.21
CA TYR A 3 -7.31 10.02 -5.03
C TYR A 3 -8.15 10.05 -3.75
N VAL A 4 -9.41 9.66 -3.86
CA VAL A 4 -10.37 9.59 -2.75
C VAL A 4 -10.72 8.13 -2.51
N SER A 5 -10.55 7.67 -1.27
CA SER A 5 -10.67 6.25 -0.92
C SER A 5 -10.92 6.06 0.56
N SER A 6 -11.71 5.04 0.91
CA SER A 6 -11.93 4.62 2.30
C SER A 6 -10.67 4.10 2.99
N PHE A 7 -9.63 3.75 2.24
CA PHE A 7 -8.32 3.38 2.78
C PHE A 7 -7.51 4.58 3.28
N THR A 8 -7.86 5.80 2.87
CA THR A 8 -7.24 7.01 3.37
C THR A 8 -7.93 7.46 4.65
N GLN A 9 -7.13 7.82 5.66
CA GLN A 9 -7.65 8.20 6.97
C GLN A 9 -8.62 9.39 6.89
N ALA A 10 -9.66 9.35 7.72
CA ALA A 10 -10.73 10.36 7.74
C ALA A 10 -10.20 11.77 8.08
N GLU A 11 -9.10 11.88 8.84
CA GLU A 11 -8.44 13.16 9.15
C GLU A 11 -7.95 13.91 7.91
N TYR A 12 -7.75 13.22 6.79
CA TYR A 12 -7.42 13.80 5.48
C TYR A 12 -8.64 13.86 4.55
N ASN A 13 -9.86 13.81 5.09
CA ASN A 13 -11.11 13.75 4.33
C ASN A 13 -11.14 12.58 3.32
N CYS A 14 -10.50 11.46 3.68
CA CYS A 14 -10.36 10.28 2.82
C CYS A 14 -9.67 10.59 1.46
N ALA A 15 -8.87 11.66 1.38
CA ALA A 15 -8.23 12.12 0.15
C ALA A 15 -6.70 12.20 0.28
N THR A 16 -6.00 11.88 -0.80
CA THR A 16 -4.54 11.96 -0.87
C THR A 16 -4.05 12.27 -2.29
N ILE A 17 -2.78 12.65 -2.43
CA ILE A 17 -2.11 12.80 -3.72
C ILE A 17 -1.26 11.56 -3.97
N ILE A 18 -1.55 10.86 -5.06
CA ILE A 18 -0.80 9.67 -5.47
C ILE A 18 -0.11 9.86 -6.83
N VAL A 19 0.91 9.04 -7.04
CA VAL A 19 1.55 8.80 -8.33
C VAL A 19 1.45 7.31 -8.67
N SER A 20 1.19 6.97 -9.93
CA SER A 20 1.26 5.58 -10.39
C SER A 20 2.72 5.18 -10.57
N VAL A 21 3.12 4.02 -10.03
CA VAL A 21 4.49 3.52 -10.09
C VAL A 21 4.65 2.35 -11.05
N ALA A 22 3.60 1.52 -11.18
CA ALA A 22 3.62 0.35 -12.06
C ALA A 22 2.20 -0.13 -12.38
N LYS A 23 2.07 -0.94 -13.43
CA LYS A 23 0.87 -1.74 -13.69
C LYS A 23 0.90 -3.01 -12.83
N HIS A 24 -0.27 -3.47 -12.36
CA HIS A 24 -0.34 -4.72 -11.59
C HIS A 24 0.00 -5.93 -12.50
N PRO A 25 0.90 -6.84 -12.08
CA PRO A 25 1.41 -7.89 -12.98
C PRO A 25 0.36 -8.94 -13.36
N ALA A 26 -0.56 -9.27 -12.46
CA ALA A 26 -1.57 -10.32 -12.68
C ALA A 26 -2.99 -9.80 -13.01
N ILE A 27 -3.25 -8.49 -12.86
CA ILE A 27 -4.61 -7.94 -12.95
C ILE A 27 -4.59 -6.75 -13.90
N ALA A 28 -5.11 -6.97 -15.11
CA ALA A 28 -4.92 -6.06 -16.24
C ALA A 28 -5.46 -4.64 -16.02
N ASN A 29 -6.49 -4.47 -15.20
CA ASN A 29 -7.15 -3.20 -14.93
C ASN A 29 -6.71 -2.56 -13.59
N LYS A 30 -5.64 -3.06 -12.96
CA LYS A 30 -5.11 -2.50 -11.72
C LYS A 30 -3.73 -1.87 -11.92
N PHE A 31 -3.50 -0.83 -11.13
CA PHE A 31 -2.22 -0.11 -11.05
C PHE A 31 -1.78 -0.09 -9.59
N ILE A 32 -0.46 -0.02 -9.42
CA ILE A 32 0.19 0.19 -8.13
C ILE A 32 0.47 1.68 -8.01
N TYR A 33 0.11 2.25 -6.86
CA TYR A 33 0.24 3.67 -6.59
C TYR A 33 1.11 3.90 -5.35
N PHE A 34 1.87 4.99 -5.36
CA PHE A 34 2.57 5.50 -4.21
C PHE A 34 1.87 6.76 -3.69
N ASP A 35 1.61 6.80 -2.39
CA ASP A 35 1.04 7.94 -1.69
C ASP A 35 2.15 8.92 -1.31
N LEU A 36 2.09 10.14 -1.84
CA LEU A 36 3.13 11.15 -1.72
C LEU A 36 3.24 11.77 -0.31
N ARG A 37 2.36 11.40 0.63
CA ARG A 37 2.49 11.79 2.03
C ARG A 37 3.63 11.04 2.73
N TYR A 38 4.03 9.88 2.22
CA TYR A 38 5.10 9.07 2.81
C TYR A 38 6.45 9.36 2.19
N ASN A 39 7.52 9.10 2.94
CA ASN A 39 8.89 9.26 2.46
C ASN A 39 9.28 8.07 1.57
N PRO A 40 9.51 8.27 0.25
CA PRO A 40 9.83 7.17 -0.66
C PRO A 40 11.18 6.50 -0.34
N ARG A 41 12.05 7.16 0.46
CA ARG A 41 13.33 6.58 0.86
C ARG A 41 13.20 5.32 1.69
N GLN A 42 12.05 5.09 2.32
CA GLN A 42 11.76 3.87 3.05
C GLN A 42 11.73 2.63 2.16
N TRP A 43 11.59 2.80 0.83
CA TRP A 43 11.62 1.69 -0.13
C TRP A 43 13.02 1.45 -0.70
N PHE A 44 13.97 2.37 -0.50
CA PHE A 44 15.33 2.18 -1.00
C PHE A 44 16.06 1.11 -0.19
N GLY A 45 16.65 0.14 -0.89
CA GLY A 45 17.39 -0.96 -0.27
C GLY A 45 16.51 -2.06 0.33
N VAL A 46 15.18 -1.91 0.29
CA VAL A 46 14.26 -2.97 0.69
C VAL A 46 14.19 -4.03 -0.41
N ASN A 47 14.52 -5.27 -0.05
CA ASN A 47 14.30 -6.41 -0.93
C ASN A 47 12.96 -7.08 -0.52
N PRO A 48 11.94 -7.07 -1.39
CA PRO A 48 10.62 -7.60 -1.05
C PRO A 48 10.64 -9.08 -0.67
N GLU A 49 11.56 -9.88 -1.21
CA GLU A 49 11.67 -11.31 -0.87
C GLU A 49 12.27 -11.54 0.52
N LYS A 50 13.11 -10.62 1.01
CA LYS A 50 13.73 -10.73 2.34
C LYS A 50 12.77 -10.32 3.46
N GLU A 51 11.99 -9.27 3.23
CA GLU A 51 11.02 -8.77 4.22
C GLU A 51 9.74 -9.63 4.28
N ALA A 52 9.36 -10.30 3.19
CA ALA A 52 8.20 -11.20 3.17
C ALA A 52 8.35 -12.40 4.13
N VAL A 53 9.58 -12.84 4.39
CA VAL A 53 9.88 -13.96 5.30
C VAL A 53 9.67 -13.56 6.77
N GLY A 54 9.72 -12.26 7.10
CA GLY A 54 9.49 -11.74 8.45
C GLY A 54 8.02 -11.49 8.83
N GLN A 55 7.10 -11.48 7.84
CA GLN A 55 5.68 -11.13 8.05
C GLN A 55 4.72 -12.33 8.00
N ALA A 56 5.22 -13.55 7.79
CA ALA A 56 4.40 -14.78 7.81
C ALA A 56 3.90 -15.19 9.21
N SER A 57 4.18 -14.41 10.26
CA SER A 57 3.81 -14.70 11.65
C SER A 57 2.67 -13.85 12.21
N VAL A 58 1.95 -13.07 11.39
CA VAL A 58 0.70 -12.44 11.86
C VAL A 58 -0.38 -13.53 11.91
N PRO A 59 -0.85 -13.96 13.10
CA PRO A 59 -1.93 -14.92 13.19
C PRO A 59 -3.16 -14.32 12.52
N ALA A 60 -3.85 -15.13 11.72
CA ALA A 60 -5.14 -14.78 11.15
C ALA A 60 -6.03 -14.18 12.24
N LEU A 61 -6.65 -13.03 11.95
CA LEU A 61 -7.72 -12.46 12.75
C LEU A 61 -8.80 -13.55 12.91
N THR A 62 -8.80 -14.23 14.04
CA THR A 62 -9.86 -15.15 14.40
C THR A 62 -11.09 -14.29 14.64
N ASN A 63 -12.01 -14.31 13.67
CA ASN A 63 -13.40 -13.92 13.89
C ASN A 63 -13.90 -14.68 15.13
N GLN A 64 -14.09 -13.98 16.24
CA GLN A 64 -15.07 -14.38 17.25
C GLN A 64 -15.88 -13.15 17.65
N LEU A 65 -17.09 -13.14 17.07
CA LEU A 65 -18.31 -12.61 17.65
C LEU A 65 -18.53 -13.17 19.06
#